data_AF-Q6J967-F1
#
_entry.id   AF-Q6J967-F1
#
_cell.length_a   1.000
_cell.length_b   1.000
_cell.length_c   1.000
_cell.angle_alpha   90.00
_cell.angle_beta   90.00
_cell.angle_gamma   90.00
#
_symmetry.space_group_name_H-M   'P 1'
#
loop_
_entity.id
_entity.type
_entity.pdbx_description
1 polymer ?
#
loop_
_entity_poly.entity_id
_entity_poly.type
_entity_poly.pdbx_seq_one_letter_code
_entity_poly.pdbx_strand_id
1 'polypeptide(L)' 'MATWSNFNFQNSASPLMEQIIFFHDHTLIILIMMTILISYLMINLFFNKY' A
#
# COMPACT_ATOMS: atom_id res chain seq x y z
N MET A 1 -15.22 11.66 -10.79
CA MET A 1 -16.16 11.76 -9.66
C MET A 1 -16.05 10.49 -8.85
N ALA A 2 -15.84 10.58 -7.55
CA ALA A 2 -15.80 9.40 -6.70
C ALA A 2 -17.20 8.76 -6.68
N THR A 3 -17.28 7.50 -7.10
CA THR A 3 -18.44 6.66 -6.79
C THR A 3 -18.32 6.18 -5.35
N TRP A 4 -19.44 5.89 -4.72
CA TRP A 4 -19.46 5.20 -3.43
C TRP A 4 -18.66 3.89 -3.55
N SER A 5 -17.95 3.54 -2.48
CA SER A 5 -17.09 2.35 -2.35
C SER A 5 -15.89 2.23 -3.30
N ASN A 6 -15.37 3.31 -3.88
CA ASN A 6 -14.10 3.24 -4.61
C ASN A 6 -12.90 3.47 -3.68
N PHE A 7 -12.07 2.42 -3.49
CA PHE A 7 -10.84 2.50 -2.71
C PHE A 7 -9.64 3.06 -3.48
N ASN A 8 -9.70 3.02 -4.82
CA ASN A 8 -8.63 3.51 -5.68
C ASN A 8 -8.77 5.02 -5.95
N PHE A 9 -7.70 5.62 -6.46
CA PHE A 9 -7.77 6.99 -6.98
C PHE A 9 -8.80 7.12 -8.11
N GLN A 10 -9.36 8.31 -8.24
CA GLN A 10 -10.15 8.66 -9.40
C GLN A 10 -9.26 8.69 -10.65
N ASN A 11 -9.85 8.44 -11.83
CA ASN A 11 -9.15 8.55 -13.10
C ASN A 11 -8.44 9.90 -13.22
N SER A 12 -7.22 9.91 -13.76
CA SER A 12 -6.42 11.12 -13.91
C SER A 12 -7.13 12.11 -14.85
N ALA A 13 -7.29 13.34 -14.39
CA ALA A 13 -7.82 14.46 -15.19
C ALA A 13 -6.71 15.41 -15.67
N SER A 14 -5.47 15.18 -15.24
CA SER A 14 -4.29 15.96 -15.61
C SER A 14 -3.03 15.08 -15.61
N PRO A 15 -1.99 15.43 -16.41
CA PRO A 15 -0.73 14.68 -16.43
C PRO A 15 -0.03 14.61 -15.07
N LEU A 16 -0.22 15.64 -14.23
CA LEU A 16 0.34 15.68 -12.88
C LEU A 16 -0.32 14.67 -11.94
N MET A 17 -1.64 14.46 -12.07
CA MET A 17 -2.35 13.45 -11.27
C MET A 17 -1.86 12.03 -11.59
N GLU A 18 -1.54 11.77 -12.86
CA GLU A 18 -0.99 10.48 -13.28
C GLU A 18 0.39 10.22 -12.65
N GLN A 19 1.27 11.23 -12.59
CA GLN A 19 2.55 11.13 -11.89
C GLN A 19 2.38 10.86 -10.39
N ILE A 20 1.39 11.48 -9.74
CA ILE A 20 1.11 11.25 -8.32
C ILE A 20 0.62 9.82 -8.09
N ILE A 21 -0.23 9.28 -8.97
CA ILE A 21 -0.70 7.89 -8.89
C ILE A 21 0.49 6.93 -9.02
N PHE A 22 1.40 7.15 -9.97
CA PHE A 22 2.62 6.33 -10.09
C PHE A 22 3.52 6.39 -8.85
N PHE A 23 3.71 7.58 -8.29
CA PHE A 23 4.49 7.74 -7.06
C PHE A 23 3.81 7.04 -5.87
N HIS A 24 2.51 7.21 -5.73
CA HIS A 24 1.73 6.54 -4.70
C HIS A 24 1.90 5.01 -4.77
N ASP A 25 1.70 4.42 -5.94
CA ASP A 25 1.79 2.97 -6.11
C ASP A 25 3.20 2.45 -5.75
N HIS A 26 4.24 3.20 -6.11
CA HIS A 26 5.60 2.86 -5.70
C HIS A 26 5.77 2.90 -4.17
N THR A 27 5.31 3.95 -3.51
CA THR A 27 5.40 4.06 -2.05
C THR A 27 4.58 3.00 -1.33
N LEU A 28 3.41 2.64 -1.86
CA LEU A 28 2.53 1.64 -1.29
C LEU A 28 3.16 0.24 -1.35
N ILE A 29 3.87 -0.10 -2.43
CA ILE A 29 4.64 -1.35 -2.52
C ILE A 29 5.70 -1.43 -1.42
N ILE A 30 6.46 -0.34 -1.19
CA ILE A 30 7.49 -0.28 -0.14
C ILE A 30 6.85 -0.45 1.24
N LEU A 31 5.75 0.24 1.50
CA LEU A 31 5.04 0.17 2.78
C LEU A 31 4.54 -1.26 3.04
N ILE A 32 3.92 -1.90 2.04
CA ILE A 32 3.44 -3.28 2.18
C ILE A 32 4.60 -4.24 2.47
N MET A 33 5.72 -4.13 1.75
CA MET A 33 6.90 -4.97 2.01
C MET A 33 7.39 -4.86 3.45
N MET A 34 7.45 -3.63 3.99
CA MET A 34 7.84 -3.41 5.39
C MET A 34 6.81 -3.99 6.37
N THR A 35 5.51 -3.83 6.11
CA THR A 35 4.47 -4.38 6.98
C THR A 35 4.46 -5.92 7.00
N ILE A 36 4.71 -6.57 5.86
CA ILE A 36 4.82 -8.03 5.76
C ILE A 36 6.04 -8.51 6.55
N LEU A 37 7.18 -7.84 6.40
CA LEU A 37 8.40 -8.19 7.14
C LEU A 37 8.17 -8.13 8.66
N ILE A 38 7.57 -7.04 9.15
CA ILE A 38 7.26 -6.87 10.58
C ILE A 38 6.23 -7.90 11.04
N SER A 39 5.18 -8.13 10.25
CA SER A 39 4.14 -9.13 10.55
C SER A 39 4.74 -10.54 10.67
N TYR A 40 5.64 -10.91 9.75
CA TYR A 40 6.34 -12.19 9.80
C TYR A 40 7.19 -12.34 11.06
N LEU A 41 7.91 -11.29 11.46
CA LEU A 41 8.68 -11.28 12.71
C LEU A 41 7.76 -11.46 13.93
N MET A 42 6.64 -10.75 13.99
CA MET A 42 5.66 -10.90 15.07
C MET A 42 5.08 -12.31 15.14
N ILE A 43 4.71 -12.89 13.99
CA ILE A 43 4.18 -14.25 13.91
C ILE A 43 5.21 -15.26 14.42
N ASN A 44 6.47 -15.12 14.02
CA ASN A 44 7.54 -16.01 14.50
C ASN A 44 7.74 -15.95 16.01
N LEU A 45 7.57 -14.78 16.64
CA LEU A 45 7.64 -14.65 18.09
C LEU A 45 6.49 -15.38 18.80
N PHE A 46 5.27 -15.34 18.25
CA PHE A 46 4.13 -16.07 18.84
C PHE A 46 4.28 -17.59 18.77
N PHE A 47 4.94 -18.11 17.73
CA PHE A 47 5.21 -19.54 17.58
C PHE A 47 6.56 -19.97 18.14
N ASN A 48 7.34 -19.05 18.69
CA ASN A 48 8.59 -19.38 19.35
C ASN A 48 8.27 -20.07 20.69
N LYS A 49 8.69 -21.33 20.80
CA LYS A 49 8.52 -22.17 22.00
C LYS A 49 9.64 -21.98 23.03
N TYR A 50 10.65 -21.17 22.73
CA TYR A 50 11.81 -20.88 23.57
C TYR A 50 11.88 -19.39 23.92
#